data_AF-A0A2N0PYA1-F1
#
_entry.id   AF-A0A2N0PYA1-F1
#
_cell.length_a   1.000
_cell.length_b   1.000
_cell.length_c   1.000
_cell.angle_alpha   90.00
_cell.angle_beta   90.00
_cell.angle_gamma   90.00
#
_symmetry.space_group_name_H-M   'P 1'
#
loop_
_entity.id
_entity.type
_entity.pdbx_description
1 polymer ?
#
loop_
_entity_poly.entity_id
_entity_poly.type
_entity_poly.pdbx_seq_one_letter_code
_entity_poly.pdbx_strand_id
1 'polypeptide(L)'
;MDSFIKSVKKLIKSCDCNYKCNAKWFKRNFKNWTSGNYHVNKLIQNTQLTDHNHFTCQALEWIPYDRLCDSILYVDKIKTYRAKWIDGCINKWDDENQNWMREDQNMFVFLKILNNPSSITLEFINKITIPHKVYGITRDPETKNYMVVLNDICEKCNKVCISIHFQRNFKNWTSGNNDIDKFIQDTQLSEHTYYQVENALEWIPYDGLDIYFAKDDEINKVYRANWIDGCINKWDDENQDWKRKDQNMFIILKILNNPASITSELNKIAIPHKVYGITQDPETKNYMVVLNDICEKCSEVCISIHTQRNFKNWTSEWIPYDRLDTYIAEDDKIDRVYRANWIDGCIWYWNNKNQNWKRTDQNMFVTLKILNNPESITSKLNKIAIPHKVYGITQDPETKNYMVVLNDICEKCNEMCISIHFQRNFKNWTSGNNDIDKFIQDTQLSKHTSWVQNALEWIPYDKLNKYIVEDDELDKMYIANWIDGCICYWNNKNQNWKRIDQNMFVTLKILNNPGEMGFSKMDFSQP
;
A
#
# COMPACT_ATOMS: atom_id res chain seq x y z
N MET A 1 -41.17 -47.70 -52.37
CA MET A 1 -41.05 -47.85 -50.90
C MET A 1 -39.98 -48.88 -50.51
N ASP A 2 -39.86 -50.00 -51.22
CA ASP A 2 -38.88 -51.06 -50.87
C ASP A 2 -37.41 -50.76 -51.18
N SER A 3 -37.06 -49.93 -52.16
CA SER A 3 -35.65 -49.53 -52.38
C SER A 3 -35.15 -48.54 -51.32
N PHE A 4 -36.06 -47.74 -50.73
CA PHE A 4 -35.78 -46.84 -49.62
C PHE A 4 -35.66 -47.61 -48.30
N ILE A 5 -36.46 -48.66 -48.09
CA ILE A 5 -36.29 -49.57 -46.94
C ILE A 5 -34.99 -50.40 -47.08
N LYS A 6 -34.59 -50.79 -48.29
CA LYS A 6 -33.28 -51.44 -48.53
C LYS A 6 -32.09 -50.49 -48.36
N SER A 7 -32.20 -49.21 -48.75
CA SER A 7 -31.14 -48.22 -48.52
C SER A 7 -31.04 -47.80 -47.05
N VAL A 8 -32.16 -47.74 -46.34
CA VAL A 8 -32.20 -47.53 -44.87
C VAL A 8 -31.66 -48.76 -44.12
N LYS A 9 -31.95 -50.00 -44.57
CA LYS A 9 -31.34 -51.22 -44.01
C LYS A 9 -29.83 -51.31 -44.26
N LYS A 10 -29.29 -50.62 -45.28
CA LYS A 10 -27.84 -50.59 -45.58
C LYS A 10 -27.09 -49.47 -44.85
N LEU A 11 -27.80 -48.57 -44.16
CA LEU A 11 -27.25 -47.51 -43.30
C LEU A 11 -27.36 -47.83 -41.80
N ILE A 12 -28.03 -48.91 -41.43
CA ILE A 12 -27.90 -49.54 -40.10
C ILE A 12 -26.79 -50.58 -40.23
N LYS A 13 -25.53 -50.14 -40.31
CA LYS A 13 -24.44 -51.06 -39.94
C LYS A 13 -24.70 -51.41 -38.48
N SER A 14 -25.14 -52.65 -38.22
CA SER A 14 -24.71 -53.31 -36.98
C SER A 14 -23.22 -53.06 -36.85
N CYS A 15 -22.74 -52.69 -35.67
CA CYS A 15 -21.31 -52.85 -35.42
C CYS A 15 -21.01 -54.34 -35.59
N ASP A 16 -20.41 -54.69 -36.71
CA ASP A 16 -19.93 -56.03 -37.06
C ASP A 16 -18.58 -56.31 -36.36
N CYS A 17 -18.29 -55.56 -35.30
CA CYS A 17 -17.08 -55.71 -34.54
C CYS A 17 -17.12 -57.06 -33.81
N ASN A 18 -16.07 -57.88 -33.91
CA ASN A 18 -16.01 -59.18 -33.22
C ASN A 18 -15.70 -59.07 -31.72
N TYR A 19 -15.54 -57.85 -31.21
CA TYR A 19 -15.25 -57.53 -29.80
C TYR A 19 -16.34 -56.62 -29.21
N LYS A 20 -16.33 -56.42 -27.89
CA LYS A 20 -17.19 -55.43 -27.21
C LYS A 20 -16.68 -54.03 -27.56
N CYS A 21 -17.56 -53.09 -27.92
CA CYS A 21 -17.18 -51.70 -28.18
C CYS A 21 -18.32 -50.74 -27.86
N ASN A 22 -18.00 -49.44 -27.73
CA ASN A 22 -18.95 -48.40 -27.35
C ASN A 22 -20.22 -48.39 -28.21
N ALA A 23 -20.11 -48.52 -29.54
CA ALA A 23 -21.26 -48.55 -30.45
C ALA A 23 -22.29 -49.66 -30.13
N LYS A 24 -21.84 -50.84 -29.66
CA LYS A 24 -22.76 -51.91 -29.24
C LYS A 24 -23.53 -51.53 -27.97
N TRP A 25 -22.84 -50.90 -27.02
CA TRP A 25 -23.43 -50.45 -25.76
C TRP A 25 -24.41 -49.30 -25.98
N PHE A 26 -24.04 -48.30 -26.77
CA PHE A 26 -24.94 -47.22 -27.17
C PHE A 26 -26.22 -47.75 -27.82
N LYS A 27 -26.09 -48.69 -28.78
CA LYS A 27 -27.25 -49.27 -29.48
C LYS A 27 -28.26 -49.95 -28.52
N ARG A 28 -27.79 -50.53 -27.41
CA ARG A 28 -28.67 -51.12 -26.37
C ARG A 28 -29.45 -50.04 -25.60
N ASN A 29 -28.85 -48.86 -25.44
CA ASN A 29 -29.38 -47.76 -24.62
C ASN A 29 -30.13 -46.68 -25.42
N PHE A 30 -30.28 -46.80 -26.74
CA PHE A 30 -30.99 -45.79 -27.56
C PHE A 30 -32.41 -45.48 -27.10
N LYS A 31 -33.09 -46.43 -26.45
CA LYS A 31 -34.43 -46.21 -25.90
C LYS A 31 -34.45 -45.26 -24.71
N ASN A 32 -33.31 -45.09 -24.04
CA ASN A 32 -33.20 -44.31 -22.80
C ASN A 32 -32.95 -42.83 -23.06
N TRP A 33 -32.62 -42.43 -24.31
CA TRP A 33 -32.31 -41.05 -24.67
C TRP A 33 -33.23 -40.57 -25.79
N THR A 34 -34.16 -39.68 -25.46
CA THR A 34 -34.97 -38.99 -26.47
C THR A 34 -35.01 -37.50 -26.21
N SER A 35 -34.57 -36.76 -27.23
CA SER A 35 -34.67 -35.30 -27.27
C SER A 35 -36.08 -34.79 -27.59
N GLY A 36 -36.99 -35.69 -27.99
CA GLY A 36 -38.27 -35.32 -28.58
C GLY A 36 -38.16 -34.76 -30.01
N ASN A 37 -36.98 -34.76 -30.64
CA ASN A 37 -36.79 -34.40 -32.04
C ASN A 37 -36.04 -35.50 -32.80
N TYR A 38 -36.63 -35.95 -33.91
CA TYR A 38 -36.09 -37.04 -34.73
C TYR A 38 -34.71 -36.72 -35.32
N HIS A 39 -34.49 -35.50 -35.81
CA HIS A 39 -33.22 -35.10 -36.42
C HIS A 39 -32.08 -35.06 -35.39
N VAL A 40 -32.33 -34.49 -34.21
CA VAL A 40 -31.38 -34.45 -33.10
C VAL A 40 -31.04 -35.87 -32.61
N ASN A 41 -32.06 -36.71 -32.40
CA ASN A 41 -31.85 -38.11 -31.99
C ASN A 41 -31.02 -38.86 -33.04
N LYS A 42 -31.34 -38.71 -34.33
CA LYS A 42 -30.61 -39.36 -35.42
C LYS A 42 -29.17 -38.88 -35.50
N LEU A 43 -28.91 -37.59 -35.31
CA LEU A 43 -27.56 -37.03 -35.28
C LEU A 43 -26.73 -37.65 -34.16
N ILE A 44 -27.25 -37.63 -32.93
CA ILE A 44 -26.60 -38.22 -31.75
C ILE A 44 -26.32 -39.71 -31.98
N GLN A 45 -27.33 -40.47 -32.39
CA GLN A 45 -27.20 -41.91 -32.66
C GLN A 45 -26.17 -42.22 -33.75
N ASN A 46 -26.11 -41.42 -34.82
CA ASN A 46 -25.11 -41.60 -35.87
C ASN A 46 -23.69 -41.48 -35.31
N THR A 47 -23.41 -40.50 -34.45
CA THR A 47 -22.08 -40.35 -33.81
C THR A 47 -21.76 -41.50 -32.86
N GLN A 48 -22.76 -42.00 -32.14
CA GLN A 48 -22.63 -43.14 -31.23
C GLN A 48 -22.37 -44.46 -31.97
N LEU A 49 -22.98 -44.66 -33.14
CA LEU A 49 -22.75 -45.86 -33.95
C LEU A 49 -21.37 -45.87 -34.61
N THR A 50 -20.76 -44.71 -34.82
CA THR A 50 -19.40 -44.59 -35.36
C THR A 50 -18.30 -44.77 -34.30
N ASP A 51 -18.65 -44.74 -33.01
CA ASP A 51 -17.70 -44.88 -31.91
C ASP A 51 -17.44 -46.36 -31.59
N HIS A 52 -16.42 -46.92 -32.24
CA HIS A 52 -15.97 -48.30 -31.98
C HIS A 52 -14.79 -48.37 -31.00
N ASN A 53 -14.39 -47.25 -30.39
CA ASN A 53 -13.33 -47.26 -29.39
C ASN A 53 -13.88 -47.90 -28.10
N HIS A 54 -13.02 -48.59 -27.37
CA HIS A 54 -13.35 -49.19 -26.08
C HIS A 54 -12.82 -48.37 -24.90
N PHE A 55 -11.79 -47.55 -25.14
CA PHE A 55 -11.04 -46.88 -24.08
C PHE A 55 -11.52 -45.46 -23.82
N THR A 56 -12.07 -44.79 -24.83
CA THR A 56 -12.59 -43.42 -24.73
C THR A 56 -13.80 -43.25 -25.65
N CYS A 57 -14.68 -42.30 -25.31
CA CYS A 57 -15.87 -41.97 -26.08
C CYS A 57 -15.72 -40.60 -26.75
N GLN A 58 -16.01 -40.56 -28.05
CA GLN A 58 -16.09 -39.33 -28.85
C GLN A 58 -17.50 -39.07 -29.39
N ALA A 59 -18.44 -39.96 -29.07
CA ALA A 59 -19.82 -39.80 -29.47
C ALA A 59 -20.50 -38.62 -28.75
N LEU A 60 -21.48 -38.02 -29.42
CA LEU A 60 -22.32 -37.00 -28.80
C LEU A 60 -23.30 -37.61 -27.81
N GLU A 61 -23.65 -36.83 -26.81
CA GLU A 61 -24.62 -37.19 -25.78
C GLU A 61 -25.90 -36.37 -25.89
N TRP A 62 -27.03 -36.98 -25.50
CA TRP A 62 -28.18 -36.20 -25.07
C TRP A 62 -27.97 -35.83 -23.61
N ILE A 63 -27.94 -34.53 -23.31
CA ILE A 63 -27.66 -34.01 -21.98
C ILE A 63 -28.96 -33.44 -21.42
N PRO A 64 -29.59 -34.09 -20.43
CA PRO A 64 -30.77 -33.54 -19.77
C PRO A 64 -30.46 -32.15 -19.18
N TYR A 65 -31.34 -31.18 -19.46
CA TYR A 65 -31.07 -29.78 -19.13
C TYR A 65 -30.96 -29.54 -17.61
N ASP A 66 -31.65 -30.33 -16.81
CA ASP A 66 -31.61 -30.33 -15.35
C ASP A 66 -30.25 -30.78 -14.76
N ARG A 67 -29.35 -31.35 -15.58
CA ARG A 67 -27.96 -31.65 -15.20
C ARG A 67 -27.00 -30.49 -15.45
N LEU A 68 -27.50 -29.38 -16.01
CA LEU A 68 -26.75 -28.15 -16.25
C LEU A 68 -27.22 -27.11 -15.23
N CYS A 69 -26.37 -26.83 -14.23
CA CYS A 69 -26.65 -25.88 -13.17
C CYS A 69 -25.92 -24.55 -13.42
N ASP A 70 -26.32 -23.49 -12.69
CA ASP A 70 -25.68 -22.17 -12.75
C ASP A 70 -25.56 -21.62 -14.19
N SER A 71 -26.61 -21.77 -15.01
CA SER A 71 -26.60 -21.27 -16.39
C SER A 71 -26.66 -19.74 -16.41
N ILE A 72 -25.57 -19.11 -16.84
CA ILE A 72 -25.45 -17.65 -16.95
C ILE A 72 -25.48 -17.27 -18.42
N LEU A 73 -26.33 -16.31 -18.78
CA LEU A 73 -26.36 -15.71 -20.12
C LEU A 73 -25.06 -14.92 -20.33
N TYR A 74 -24.28 -15.36 -21.30
CA TYR A 74 -23.10 -14.65 -21.77
C TYR A 74 -23.48 -13.82 -23.00
N VAL A 75 -23.35 -12.50 -22.89
CA VAL A 75 -23.61 -11.59 -24.01
C VAL A 75 -22.30 -11.38 -24.75
N ASP A 76 -21.97 -12.34 -25.61
CA ASP A 76 -21.30 -11.96 -26.85
C ASP A 76 -22.35 -11.67 -27.91
N LYS A 77 -21.94 -11.14 -29.07
CA LYS A 77 -22.82 -10.89 -30.25
C LYS A 77 -23.65 -12.10 -30.70
N ILE A 78 -23.38 -13.29 -30.14
CA ILE A 78 -24.08 -14.56 -30.34
C ILE A 78 -24.45 -15.11 -28.95
N LYS A 79 -25.75 -15.18 -28.62
CA LYS A 79 -26.30 -15.67 -27.34
C LYS A 79 -25.70 -17.04 -26.95
N THR A 80 -24.66 -17.00 -26.11
CA THR A 80 -23.97 -18.17 -25.58
C THR A 80 -24.23 -18.21 -24.08
N TYR A 81 -24.30 -19.38 -23.48
CA TYR A 81 -24.45 -19.52 -22.03
C TYR A 81 -23.28 -20.32 -21.49
N ARG A 82 -22.92 -20.09 -20.23
CA ARG A 82 -22.02 -20.98 -19.50
C ARG A 82 -22.82 -21.70 -18.43
N ALA A 83 -22.58 -22.99 -18.26
CA ALA A 83 -23.20 -23.79 -17.21
C ALA A 83 -22.20 -24.75 -16.58
N LYS A 84 -22.51 -25.22 -15.37
CA LYS A 84 -21.80 -26.31 -14.69
C LYS A 84 -22.53 -27.62 -14.98
N TRP A 85 -21.83 -28.59 -15.56
CA TRP A 85 -22.37 -29.90 -15.87
C TRP A 85 -21.99 -30.90 -14.78
N ILE A 86 -22.97 -31.34 -13.99
CA ILE A 86 -22.72 -32.16 -12.79
C ILE A 86 -22.24 -33.58 -13.12
N ASP A 87 -22.68 -34.15 -14.25
CA ASP A 87 -22.29 -35.51 -14.63
C ASP A 87 -20.88 -35.60 -15.20
N GLY A 88 -20.35 -34.53 -15.80
CA GLY A 88 -19.17 -34.62 -16.67
C GLY A 88 -19.46 -35.38 -17.98
N CYS A 89 -18.47 -35.66 -18.83
CA CYS A 89 -18.68 -36.35 -20.11
C CYS A 89 -18.54 -37.87 -20.01
N ILE A 90 -19.14 -38.64 -20.94
CA ILE A 90 -18.92 -40.09 -21.04
C ILE A 90 -17.44 -40.35 -21.37
N ASN A 91 -16.82 -41.20 -20.56
CA ASN A 91 -15.48 -41.69 -20.81
C ASN A 91 -15.51 -43.05 -21.51
N LYS A 92 -15.95 -44.11 -20.81
CA LYS A 92 -16.01 -45.48 -21.35
C LYS A 92 -17.07 -46.31 -20.64
N TRP A 93 -17.39 -47.46 -21.21
CA TRP A 93 -18.35 -48.40 -20.60
C TRP A 93 -17.71 -49.15 -19.43
N ASP A 94 -18.45 -49.27 -18.33
CA ASP A 94 -18.12 -50.11 -17.18
C ASP A 94 -18.89 -51.43 -17.26
N ASP A 95 -18.15 -52.52 -17.50
CA ASP A 95 -18.71 -53.86 -17.56
C ASP A 95 -19.15 -54.39 -16.18
N GLU A 96 -18.61 -53.90 -15.07
CA GLU A 96 -18.99 -54.35 -13.73
C GLU A 96 -20.29 -53.70 -13.30
N ASN A 97 -20.37 -52.36 -13.43
CA ASN A 97 -21.55 -51.59 -13.05
C ASN A 97 -22.63 -51.54 -14.14
N GLN A 98 -22.36 -52.08 -15.34
CA GLN A 98 -23.24 -52.04 -16.50
C GLN A 98 -23.75 -50.62 -16.81
N ASN A 99 -22.86 -49.63 -16.71
CA ASN A 99 -23.18 -48.22 -16.92
C ASN A 99 -22.00 -47.46 -17.54
N TRP A 100 -22.23 -46.24 -18.00
CA TRP A 100 -21.17 -45.37 -18.51
C TRP A 100 -20.39 -44.73 -17.37
N MET A 101 -19.06 -44.90 -17.36
CA MET A 101 -18.20 -44.07 -16.52
C MET A 101 -18.16 -42.65 -17.06
N ARG A 102 -18.19 -41.69 -16.12
CA ARG A 102 -18.08 -40.26 -16.41
C ARG A 102 -16.68 -39.74 -16.06
N GLU A 103 -16.26 -38.72 -16.77
CA GLU A 103 -15.02 -37.97 -16.53
C GLU A 103 -15.36 -36.48 -16.40
N ASP A 104 -14.54 -35.72 -15.68
CA ASP A 104 -14.73 -34.28 -15.46
C ASP A 104 -16.09 -33.92 -14.83
N GLN A 105 -16.50 -34.65 -13.79
CA GLN A 105 -17.68 -34.28 -13.00
C GLN A 105 -17.58 -32.83 -12.55
N ASN A 106 -18.71 -32.10 -12.55
CA ASN A 106 -18.77 -30.70 -12.18
C ASN A 106 -18.01 -29.73 -13.11
N MET A 107 -17.72 -30.12 -14.35
CA MET A 107 -17.03 -29.27 -15.32
C MET A 107 -17.88 -28.09 -15.82
N PHE A 108 -17.21 -27.02 -16.24
CA PHE A 108 -17.83 -25.91 -16.96
C PHE A 108 -17.95 -26.22 -18.45
N VAL A 109 -19.09 -25.83 -19.04
CA VAL A 109 -19.40 -26.00 -20.46
C VAL A 109 -20.03 -24.74 -21.04
N PHE A 110 -19.83 -24.49 -22.32
CA PHE A 110 -20.60 -23.50 -23.07
C PHE A 110 -21.84 -24.14 -23.70
N LEU A 111 -22.94 -23.41 -23.72
CA LEU A 111 -24.18 -23.75 -24.41
C LEU A 111 -24.41 -22.76 -25.53
N LYS A 112 -24.48 -23.25 -26.77
CA LYS A 112 -24.72 -22.41 -27.96
C LYS A 112 -26.05 -22.77 -28.60
N ILE A 113 -26.95 -21.80 -28.74
CA ILE A 113 -28.28 -22.00 -29.33
C ILE A 113 -28.17 -22.47 -30.79
N LEU A 114 -29.01 -23.43 -31.15
CA LEU A 114 -29.21 -23.94 -32.49
C LEU A 114 -30.50 -23.35 -33.10
N ASN A 115 -30.35 -22.43 -34.06
CA ASN A 115 -31.49 -21.70 -34.64
C ASN A 115 -32.47 -22.56 -35.45
N ASN A 116 -32.06 -23.73 -35.97
CA ASN A 116 -32.93 -24.62 -36.74
C ASN A 116 -32.55 -26.11 -36.55
N PRO A 117 -33.20 -26.86 -35.63
CA PRO A 117 -32.90 -28.26 -35.36
C PRO A 117 -33.16 -29.22 -36.54
N SER A 118 -34.03 -28.85 -37.48
CA SER A 118 -34.39 -29.68 -38.65
C SER A 118 -33.30 -29.75 -39.72
N SER A 119 -32.38 -28.78 -39.76
CA SER A 119 -31.30 -28.70 -40.76
C SER A 119 -29.91 -28.94 -40.19
N ILE A 120 -29.80 -29.43 -38.95
CA ILE A 120 -28.51 -29.65 -38.30
C ILE A 120 -27.84 -30.91 -38.84
N THR A 121 -26.62 -30.73 -39.36
CA THR A 121 -25.69 -31.82 -39.66
C THR A 121 -24.49 -31.76 -38.72
N LEU A 122 -23.80 -32.88 -38.52
CA LEU A 122 -22.55 -32.92 -37.75
C LEU A 122 -21.50 -31.97 -38.35
N GLU A 123 -21.43 -31.90 -39.67
CA GLU A 123 -20.54 -31.01 -40.41
C GLU A 123 -20.84 -29.53 -40.10
N PHE A 124 -22.12 -29.16 -40.04
CA PHE A 124 -22.53 -27.82 -39.65
C PHE A 124 -22.12 -27.50 -38.20
N ILE A 125 -22.38 -28.41 -37.24
CA ILE A 125 -21.94 -28.22 -35.85
C ILE A 125 -20.43 -28.03 -35.79
N ASN A 126 -19.66 -28.98 -36.33
CA ASN A 126 -18.20 -28.91 -36.28
C ASN A 126 -17.66 -27.62 -36.90
N LYS A 127 -18.27 -27.14 -38.00
CA LYS A 127 -17.87 -25.88 -38.63
C LYS A 127 -18.12 -24.65 -37.75
N ILE A 128 -19.20 -24.62 -36.97
CA ILE A 128 -19.55 -23.46 -36.12
C ILE A 128 -19.01 -23.54 -34.69
N THR A 129 -18.39 -24.67 -34.34
CA THR A 129 -17.88 -24.93 -32.98
C THR A 129 -16.37 -25.02 -32.92
N ILE A 130 -15.59 -25.09 -34.02
CA ILE A 130 -14.12 -25.02 -33.96
C ILE A 130 -13.71 -23.70 -33.26
N PRO A 131 -12.83 -23.75 -32.24
CA PRO A 131 -11.98 -24.87 -31.80
C PRO A 131 -12.55 -25.77 -30.69
N HIS A 132 -13.80 -25.55 -30.26
CA HIS A 132 -14.43 -26.29 -29.18
C HIS A 132 -14.71 -27.76 -29.50
N LYS A 133 -14.45 -28.61 -28.52
CA LYS A 133 -14.94 -29.99 -28.47
C LYS A 133 -16.44 -29.97 -28.16
N VAL A 134 -17.20 -30.75 -28.91
CA VAL A 134 -18.64 -30.92 -28.72
C VAL A 134 -18.89 -32.16 -27.88
N TYR A 135 -19.59 -32.01 -26.76
CA TYR A 135 -19.98 -33.13 -25.89
C TYR A 135 -21.37 -33.67 -26.25
N GLY A 136 -22.28 -32.79 -26.64
CA GLY A 136 -23.65 -33.22 -26.84
C GLY A 136 -24.62 -32.10 -27.16
N ILE A 137 -25.90 -32.43 -27.05
CA ILE A 137 -27.00 -31.51 -27.29
C ILE A 137 -27.94 -31.58 -26.08
N THR A 138 -28.43 -30.42 -25.67
CA THR A 138 -29.47 -30.27 -24.66
C THR A 138 -30.65 -29.49 -25.25
N ARG A 139 -31.77 -29.44 -24.52
CA ARG A 139 -32.91 -28.60 -24.84
C ARG A 139 -33.42 -27.92 -23.60
N ASP A 140 -33.44 -26.60 -23.67
CA ASP A 140 -34.06 -25.77 -22.64
C ASP A 140 -35.56 -26.10 -22.55
N PRO A 141 -36.06 -26.52 -21.37
CA PRO A 141 -37.46 -26.84 -21.18
C PRO A 141 -38.38 -25.61 -21.25
N GLU A 142 -37.87 -24.40 -20.99
CA GLU A 142 -38.64 -23.16 -21.02
C GLU A 142 -38.68 -22.59 -22.45
N THR A 143 -37.52 -22.29 -23.02
CA THR A 143 -37.46 -21.65 -24.35
C THR A 143 -37.66 -22.65 -25.49
N LYS A 144 -37.61 -23.95 -25.21
CA LYS A 144 -37.64 -25.07 -26.19
C LYS A 144 -36.49 -25.05 -27.20
N ASN A 145 -35.49 -24.18 -27.00
CA ASN A 145 -34.32 -24.11 -27.86
C ASN A 145 -33.39 -25.29 -27.63
N TYR A 146 -32.91 -25.87 -28.74
CA TYR A 146 -31.81 -26.83 -28.68
C TYR A 146 -30.49 -26.08 -28.55
N MET A 147 -29.59 -26.59 -27.74
CA MET A 147 -28.26 -26.02 -27.54
C MET A 147 -27.19 -27.09 -27.66
N VAL A 148 -26.09 -26.75 -28.31
CA VAL A 148 -24.89 -27.58 -28.33
C VAL A 148 -24.11 -27.34 -27.05
N VAL A 149 -23.66 -28.42 -26.41
CA VAL A 149 -22.83 -28.39 -25.22
C VAL A 149 -21.36 -28.56 -25.64
N LEU A 150 -20.54 -27.58 -25.29
CA LEU A 150 -19.17 -27.39 -25.74
C LEU A 150 -18.20 -27.32 -24.56
N ASN A 151 -16.94 -27.67 -24.75
CA ASN A 151 -15.91 -27.45 -23.73
C ASN A 151 -15.66 -25.95 -23.47
N ASP A 152 -15.39 -25.63 -22.21
CA ASP A 152 -15.15 -24.26 -21.72
C ASP A 152 -13.68 -23.84 -21.92
N ILE A 153 -13.27 -23.67 -23.18
CA ILE A 153 -11.92 -23.22 -23.55
C ILE A 153 -11.95 -21.84 -24.20
N CYS A 154 -10.85 -21.10 -24.08
CA CYS A 154 -10.69 -19.82 -24.77
C CYS A 154 -10.42 -20.05 -26.27
N GLU A 155 -11.21 -19.44 -27.15
CA GLU A 155 -11.03 -19.53 -28.61
C GLU A 155 -9.63 -19.07 -29.05
N LYS A 156 -9.12 -17.98 -28.46
CA LYS A 156 -7.79 -17.42 -28.79
C LYS A 156 -6.63 -18.30 -28.32
N CYS A 157 -6.77 -18.97 -27.17
CA CYS A 157 -5.68 -19.75 -26.57
C CYS A 157 -5.77 -21.25 -26.85
N ASN A 158 -6.93 -21.73 -27.31
CA ASN A 158 -7.28 -23.14 -27.47
C ASN A 158 -7.06 -23.97 -26.18
N LYS A 159 -7.26 -23.35 -25.02
CA LYS A 159 -7.15 -23.96 -23.68
C LYS A 159 -7.89 -23.12 -22.66
N VAL A 160 -8.07 -23.65 -21.45
CA VAL A 160 -8.48 -22.84 -20.29
C VAL A 160 -7.36 -21.85 -19.96
N CYS A 161 -7.70 -20.57 -19.82
CA CYS A 161 -6.75 -19.51 -19.50
C CYS A 161 -7.35 -18.50 -18.52
N ILE A 162 -6.58 -17.49 -18.11
CA ILE A 162 -6.96 -16.57 -17.03
C ILE A 162 -8.28 -15.82 -17.31
N SER A 163 -8.51 -15.39 -18.56
CA SER A 163 -9.80 -14.83 -19.02
C SER A 163 -10.99 -15.78 -18.77
N ILE A 164 -10.83 -17.09 -18.99
CA ILE A 164 -11.90 -18.07 -18.70
C ILE A 164 -12.19 -18.13 -17.21
N HIS A 165 -11.16 -18.14 -16.35
CA HIS A 165 -11.34 -18.12 -14.90
C HIS A 165 -12.06 -16.85 -14.43
N PHE A 166 -11.69 -15.67 -14.96
CA PHE A 166 -12.43 -14.44 -14.66
C PHE A 166 -13.89 -14.53 -15.07
N GLN A 167 -14.15 -14.98 -16.29
CA GLN A 167 -15.53 -15.18 -16.78
C GLN A 167 -16.37 -16.10 -15.88
N ARG A 168 -15.75 -17.09 -15.20
CA ARG A 168 -16.49 -17.99 -14.28
C ARG A 168 -16.97 -17.25 -13.03
N ASN A 169 -16.32 -16.14 -12.67
CA ASN A 169 -16.60 -15.34 -11.49
C ASN A 169 -17.38 -14.05 -11.76
N PHE A 170 -17.77 -13.74 -13.00
CA PHE A 170 -18.49 -12.48 -13.33
C PHE A 170 -19.76 -12.26 -12.49
N LYS A 171 -20.50 -13.33 -12.16
CA LYS A 171 -21.70 -13.23 -11.30
C LYS A 171 -21.39 -12.75 -9.88
N ASN A 172 -20.17 -12.93 -9.41
CA ASN A 172 -19.73 -12.52 -8.07
C ASN A 172 -19.17 -11.09 -8.06
N TRP A 173 -18.92 -10.50 -9.24
CA TRP A 173 -18.29 -9.19 -9.42
C TRP A 173 -19.27 -8.20 -10.04
N THR A 174 -20.37 -7.96 -9.34
CA THR A 174 -21.38 -7.00 -9.76
C THR A 174 -21.33 -5.77 -8.86
N SER A 175 -21.10 -4.61 -9.46
CA SER A 175 -21.14 -3.32 -8.78
C SER A 175 -22.57 -2.76 -8.64
N GLY A 176 -23.53 -3.35 -9.35
CA GLY A 176 -24.86 -2.78 -9.54
C GLY A 176 -24.92 -1.70 -10.63
N ASN A 177 -23.80 -1.42 -11.31
CA ASN A 177 -23.72 -0.54 -12.47
C ASN A 177 -23.14 -1.31 -13.68
N ASN A 178 -23.96 -1.45 -14.72
CA ASN A 178 -23.61 -2.20 -15.92
C ASN A 178 -22.39 -1.64 -16.69
N ASP A 179 -22.18 -0.32 -16.66
CA ASP A 179 -21.05 0.30 -17.37
C ASP A 179 -19.73 0.01 -16.65
N ILE A 180 -19.73 0.06 -15.31
CA ILE A 180 -18.59 -0.34 -14.48
C ILE A 180 -18.32 -1.84 -14.62
N ASP A 181 -19.35 -2.67 -14.51
CA ASP A 181 -19.21 -4.12 -14.60
C ASP A 181 -18.64 -4.50 -15.96
N LYS A 182 -19.15 -3.90 -17.04
CA LYS A 182 -18.63 -4.10 -18.39
C LYS A 182 -17.18 -3.63 -18.51
N PHE A 183 -16.84 -2.46 -17.97
CA PHE A 183 -15.47 -1.96 -18.02
C PHE A 183 -14.49 -2.91 -17.31
N ILE A 184 -14.84 -3.36 -16.11
CA ILE A 184 -14.07 -4.35 -15.33
C ILE A 184 -13.92 -5.65 -16.13
N GLN A 185 -15.02 -6.19 -16.67
CA GLN A 185 -15.02 -7.40 -17.48
C GLN A 185 -14.17 -7.26 -18.74
N ASP A 186 -14.25 -6.14 -19.47
CA ASP A 186 -13.45 -5.89 -20.67
C ASP A 186 -11.93 -5.94 -20.38
N THR A 187 -11.50 -5.42 -19.22
CA THR A 187 -10.08 -5.56 -18.79
C THR A 187 -9.71 -7.01 -18.51
N GLN A 188 -10.56 -7.76 -17.81
CA GLN A 188 -10.34 -9.17 -17.48
C GLN A 188 -10.33 -10.09 -18.71
N LEU A 189 -11.21 -9.80 -19.68
CA LEU A 189 -11.34 -10.55 -20.92
C LEU A 189 -10.11 -10.41 -21.81
N SER A 190 -9.41 -9.28 -21.72
CA SER A 190 -8.21 -8.97 -22.50
C SER A 190 -6.99 -9.78 -22.05
N GLU A 191 -6.99 -10.29 -20.81
CA GLU A 191 -5.84 -10.98 -20.22
C GLU A 191 -5.92 -12.50 -20.37
N HIS A 192 -4.86 -13.11 -20.89
CA HIS A 192 -4.85 -14.55 -21.20
C HIS A 192 -3.71 -15.33 -20.55
N THR A 193 -2.76 -14.64 -19.93
CA THR A 193 -1.61 -15.28 -19.31
C THR A 193 -1.51 -14.94 -17.83
N TYR A 194 -0.90 -15.84 -17.07
CA TYR A 194 -0.64 -15.66 -15.65
C TYR A 194 0.07 -14.32 -15.34
N TYR A 195 1.04 -13.93 -16.17
CA TYR A 195 1.86 -12.73 -15.93
C TYR A 195 1.08 -11.42 -16.07
N GLN A 196 -0.07 -11.45 -16.75
CA GLN A 196 -0.86 -10.27 -17.01
C GLN A 196 -2.09 -10.16 -16.10
N VAL A 197 -2.31 -11.13 -15.21
CA VAL A 197 -3.45 -11.15 -14.28
C VAL A 197 -3.54 -9.87 -13.46
N GLU A 198 -2.40 -9.24 -13.18
CA GLU A 198 -2.33 -8.00 -12.40
C GLU A 198 -2.72 -6.73 -13.16
N ASN A 199 -2.98 -6.84 -14.46
CA ASN A 199 -3.54 -5.76 -15.28
C ASN A 199 -5.07 -5.80 -15.31
N ALA A 200 -5.68 -6.93 -14.94
CA ALA A 200 -7.12 -7.08 -14.88
C ALA A 200 -7.65 -6.35 -13.64
N LEU A 201 -8.65 -5.49 -13.83
CA LEU A 201 -9.24 -4.74 -12.73
C LEU A 201 -10.18 -5.62 -11.92
N GLU A 202 -10.29 -5.33 -10.62
CA GLU A 202 -11.18 -6.04 -9.71
C GLU A 202 -12.39 -5.19 -9.30
N TRP A 203 -13.53 -5.83 -9.08
CA TRP A 203 -14.53 -5.26 -8.18
C TRP A 203 -14.09 -5.55 -6.75
N ILE A 204 -13.88 -4.50 -5.97
CA ILE A 204 -13.30 -4.59 -4.62
C ILE A 204 -14.41 -4.29 -3.60
N PRO A 205 -14.84 -5.28 -2.81
CA PRO A 205 -15.79 -5.08 -1.73
C PRO A 205 -15.29 -4.02 -0.74
N TYR A 206 -16.15 -3.05 -0.41
CA TYR A 206 -15.77 -1.91 0.40
C TYR A 206 -15.50 -2.27 1.87
N ASP A 207 -16.15 -3.33 2.37
CA ASP A 207 -15.96 -3.88 3.71
C ASP A 207 -14.54 -4.43 3.96
N GLY A 208 -13.81 -4.77 2.89
CA GLY A 208 -12.39 -5.14 2.95
C GLY A 208 -11.41 -3.96 3.06
N LEU A 209 -11.91 -2.71 3.11
CA LEU A 209 -11.11 -1.48 3.10
C LEU A 209 -11.22 -0.73 4.44
N ASP A 210 -10.13 -0.66 5.20
CA ASP A 210 -10.04 0.13 6.43
C ASP A 210 -9.51 1.54 6.15
N ILE A 211 -10.43 2.51 6.06
CA ILE A 211 -10.12 3.91 5.74
C ILE A 211 -9.58 4.63 6.97
N TYR A 212 -8.37 5.20 6.83
CA TYR A 212 -7.70 5.88 7.94
C TYR A 212 -7.36 7.35 7.66
N PHE A 213 -7.45 7.83 6.42
CA PHE A 213 -7.14 9.21 6.08
C PHE A 213 -8.02 9.69 4.93
N ALA A 214 -8.52 10.92 5.07
CA ALA A 214 -9.27 11.63 4.03
C ALA A 214 -8.69 13.04 3.89
N LYS A 215 -8.28 13.40 2.68
CA LYS A 215 -7.90 14.77 2.35
C LYS A 215 -9.05 15.40 1.56
N ASP A 216 -9.68 16.40 2.17
CA ASP A 216 -10.72 17.20 1.51
C ASP A 216 -10.05 18.44 0.92
N ASP A 217 -9.62 18.31 -0.34
CA ASP A 217 -9.30 19.46 -1.18
C ASP A 217 -10.60 19.80 -1.91
N GLU A 218 -11.02 21.08 -1.95
CA GLU A 218 -12.30 21.55 -2.54
C GLU A 218 -12.63 21.03 -3.96
N ILE A 219 -11.69 20.36 -4.63
CA ILE A 219 -11.76 19.87 -6.02
C ILE A 219 -11.49 18.35 -6.13
N ASN A 220 -10.79 17.69 -5.20
CA ASN A 220 -10.39 16.29 -5.33
C ASN A 220 -10.31 15.59 -3.96
N LYS A 221 -11.39 14.94 -3.54
CA LYS A 221 -11.38 14.09 -2.34
C LYS A 221 -10.56 12.82 -2.59
N VAL A 222 -9.49 12.67 -1.83
CA VAL A 222 -8.60 11.48 -1.88
C VAL A 222 -8.61 10.82 -0.51
N TYR A 223 -8.90 9.53 -0.48
CA TYR A 223 -8.85 8.72 0.73
C TYR A 223 -7.68 7.75 0.69
N ARG A 224 -7.21 7.34 1.86
CA ARG A 224 -6.26 6.25 2.00
C ARG A 224 -6.83 5.18 2.90
N ALA A 225 -6.59 3.93 2.51
CA ALA A 225 -7.09 2.78 3.22
C ALA A 225 -6.06 1.65 3.27
N ASN A 226 -6.26 0.74 4.22
CA ASN A 226 -5.63 -0.57 4.23
C ASN A 226 -6.58 -1.57 3.55
N TRP A 227 -6.10 -2.28 2.54
CA TRP A 227 -6.86 -3.34 1.88
C TRP A 227 -6.46 -4.70 2.43
N ILE A 228 -7.37 -5.32 3.19
CA ILE A 228 -7.10 -6.53 3.99
C ILE A 228 -6.71 -7.71 3.09
N ASP A 229 -7.49 -7.95 2.03
CA ASP A 229 -7.28 -9.11 1.16
C ASP A 229 -6.02 -9.00 0.30
N GLY A 230 -5.58 -7.78 -0.01
CA GLY A 230 -4.55 -7.52 -1.03
C GLY A 230 -5.06 -7.78 -2.45
N CYS A 231 -4.22 -7.70 -3.49
CA CYS A 231 -4.64 -7.85 -4.90
C CYS A 231 -4.55 -9.29 -5.42
N ILE A 232 -5.21 -9.60 -6.55
CA ILE A 232 -5.11 -10.91 -7.20
C ILE A 232 -3.66 -11.21 -7.62
N ASN A 233 -3.23 -12.43 -7.32
CA ASN A 233 -1.94 -12.96 -7.73
C ASN A 233 -2.07 -14.03 -8.80
N LYS A 234 -2.87 -15.08 -8.54
CA LYS A 234 -3.01 -16.22 -9.46
C LYS A 234 -4.23 -17.06 -9.18
N TRP A 235 -4.64 -17.82 -10.20
CA TRP A 235 -5.64 -18.86 -10.04
C TRP A 235 -5.09 -20.09 -9.31
N ASP A 236 -5.89 -20.66 -8.43
CA ASP A 236 -5.66 -21.93 -7.75
C ASP A 236 -6.59 -23.01 -8.31
N ASP A 237 -6.03 -23.97 -9.07
CA ASP A 237 -6.81 -25.07 -9.64
C ASP A 237 -7.33 -26.06 -8.57
N GLU A 238 -6.67 -26.17 -7.41
CA GLU A 238 -7.09 -27.09 -6.35
C GLU A 238 -8.32 -26.55 -5.61
N ASN A 239 -8.26 -25.26 -5.23
CA ASN A 239 -9.34 -24.60 -4.49
C ASN A 239 -10.42 -23.98 -5.41
N GLN A 240 -10.16 -23.90 -6.72
CA GLN A 240 -11.00 -23.21 -7.70
C GLN A 240 -11.28 -21.75 -7.31
N ASP A 241 -10.25 -21.04 -6.84
CA ASP A 241 -10.34 -19.65 -6.38
C ASP A 241 -9.06 -18.85 -6.65
N TRP A 242 -9.12 -17.53 -6.47
CA TRP A 242 -8.01 -16.61 -6.66
C TRP A 242 -7.12 -16.50 -5.42
N LYS A 243 -5.84 -16.84 -5.55
CA LYS A 243 -4.83 -16.50 -4.54
C LYS A 243 -4.59 -15.00 -4.55
N ARG A 244 -4.57 -14.41 -3.36
CA ARG A 244 -4.21 -13.01 -3.12
C ARG A 244 -2.71 -12.84 -2.88
N LYS A 245 -2.20 -11.63 -3.12
CA LYS A 245 -0.87 -11.16 -2.70
C LYS A 245 -1.00 -9.82 -1.99
N ASP A 246 0.02 -9.45 -1.22
CA ASP A 246 0.10 -8.14 -0.55
C ASP A 246 -1.08 -7.87 0.38
N GLN A 247 -1.43 -8.86 1.22
CA GLN A 247 -2.43 -8.69 2.29
C GLN A 247 -2.09 -7.49 3.17
N ASN A 248 -3.10 -6.73 3.57
CA ASN A 248 -2.94 -5.46 4.30
C ASN A 248 -2.09 -4.41 3.55
N MET A 249 -2.30 -4.29 2.23
CA MET A 249 -1.61 -3.26 1.44
C MET A 249 -2.26 -1.89 1.57
N PHE A 250 -1.43 -0.85 1.59
CA PHE A 250 -1.90 0.53 1.56
C PHE A 250 -2.31 0.94 0.14
N ILE A 251 -3.50 1.52 0.03
CA ILE A 251 -4.08 1.99 -1.23
C ILE A 251 -4.60 3.42 -1.12
N ILE A 252 -4.83 4.02 -2.29
CA ILE A 252 -5.52 5.30 -2.46
C ILE A 252 -6.89 5.03 -3.06
N LEU A 253 -7.93 5.71 -2.55
CA LEU A 253 -9.25 5.75 -3.15
C LEU A 253 -9.51 7.15 -3.71
N LYS A 254 -9.94 7.22 -4.96
CA LYS A 254 -10.33 8.48 -5.60
C LYS A 254 -11.75 8.36 -6.16
N ILE A 255 -12.61 9.33 -5.82
CA ILE A 255 -14.01 9.35 -6.28
C ILE A 255 -14.07 9.45 -7.79
N LEU A 256 -14.95 8.64 -8.38
CA LEU A 256 -15.39 8.74 -9.77
C LEU A 256 -16.59 9.69 -9.84
N ASN A 257 -16.43 10.82 -10.54
CA ASN A 257 -17.49 11.83 -10.65
C ASN A 257 -18.55 11.42 -11.68
N ASN A 258 -18.15 10.66 -12.70
CA ASN A 258 -19.03 10.16 -13.75
C ASN A 258 -18.72 8.68 -14.07
N PRO A 259 -19.40 7.74 -13.37
CA PRO A 259 -19.29 6.30 -13.64
C PRO A 259 -19.49 5.89 -15.09
N ALA A 260 -20.35 6.61 -15.84
CA ALA A 260 -20.66 6.30 -17.24
C ALA A 260 -19.52 6.68 -18.22
N SER A 261 -18.47 7.36 -17.76
CA SER A 261 -17.29 7.73 -18.55
C SER A 261 -15.99 7.34 -17.85
N ILE A 262 -15.98 6.17 -17.22
CA ILE A 262 -14.85 5.69 -16.42
C ILE A 262 -13.50 5.71 -17.16
N THR A 263 -13.46 5.35 -18.45
CA THR A 263 -12.25 5.42 -19.27
C THR A 263 -11.69 6.84 -19.35
N SER A 264 -12.58 7.84 -19.49
CA SER A 264 -12.17 9.25 -19.49
C SER A 264 -11.66 9.67 -18.11
N GLU A 265 -12.28 9.19 -17.04
CA GLU A 265 -11.87 9.53 -15.68
C GLU A 265 -10.52 8.93 -15.31
N LEU A 266 -10.26 7.68 -15.69
CA LEU A 266 -8.97 7.03 -15.50
C LEU A 266 -7.86 7.72 -16.31
N ASN A 267 -8.15 8.12 -17.55
CA ASN A 267 -7.20 8.87 -18.37
C ASN A 267 -6.85 10.27 -17.80
N LYS A 268 -7.67 10.83 -16.90
CA LYS A 268 -7.38 12.09 -16.20
C LYS A 268 -6.42 11.92 -15.02
N ILE A 269 -6.13 10.70 -14.59
CA ILE A 269 -5.18 10.45 -13.51
C ILE A 269 -3.78 10.77 -14.06
N ALA A 270 -3.23 11.92 -13.66
CA ALA A 270 -2.02 12.53 -14.22
C ALA A 270 -0.72 11.71 -14.00
N ILE A 271 -0.79 10.67 -13.18
CA ILE A 271 0.35 9.86 -12.74
C ILE A 271 0.07 8.41 -13.13
N PRO A 272 1.09 7.63 -13.53
CA PRO A 272 0.96 6.20 -13.75
C PRO A 272 0.78 5.48 -12.41
N HIS A 273 -0.35 5.73 -11.73
CA HIS A 273 -0.80 4.87 -10.66
C HIS A 273 -1.14 3.51 -11.24
N LYS A 274 -0.76 2.44 -10.54
CA LYS A 274 -1.34 1.13 -10.80
C LYS A 274 -2.78 1.16 -10.31
N VAL A 275 -3.71 0.87 -11.21
CA VAL A 275 -5.12 0.73 -10.89
C VAL A 275 -5.38 -0.73 -10.56
N TYR A 276 -5.90 -1.00 -9.35
CA TYR A 276 -6.24 -2.36 -8.94
C TYR A 276 -7.68 -2.70 -9.24
N GLY A 277 -8.56 -1.72 -9.18
CA GLY A 277 -9.99 -1.99 -9.29
C GLY A 277 -10.84 -0.80 -8.92
N ILE A 278 -12.12 -1.09 -8.69
CA ILE A 278 -13.16 -0.12 -8.36
C ILE A 278 -13.94 -0.65 -7.17
N THR A 279 -14.37 0.26 -6.31
CA THR A 279 -15.24 -0.02 -5.16
C THR A 279 -16.40 0.98 -5.14
N GLN A 280 -17.39 0.74 -4.29
CA GLN A 280 -18.44 1.70 -4.00
C GLN A 280 -18.60 1.87 -2.51
N ASP A 281 -18.59 3.13 -2.08
CA ASP A 281 -18.96 3.50 -0.72
C ASP A 281 -20.44 3.15 -0.48
N PRO A 282 -20.76 2.26 0.48
CA PRO A 282 -22.13 1.87 0.77
C PRO A 282 -22.97 3.01 1.36
N GLU A 283 -22.35 4.00 2.01
CA GLU A 283 -23.03 5.15 2.62
C GLU A 283 -23.29 6.24 1.59
N THR A 284 -22.25 6.69 0.89
CA THR A 284 -22.36 7.81 -0.06
C THR A 284 -22.81 7.38 -1.45
N LYS A 285 -22.78 6.08 -1.76
CA LYS A 285 -23.01 5.47 -3.08
C LYS A 285 -22.04 5.91 -4.17
N ASN A 286 -20.98 6.64 -3.79
CA ASN A 286 -19.94 7.05 -4.71
C ASN A 286 -19.08 5.87 -5.12
N TYR A 287 -18.82 5.74 -6.41
CA TYR A 287 -17.82 4.81 -6.92
C TYR A 287 -16.43 5.43 -6.76
N MET A 288 -15.45 4.60 -6.44
CA MET A 288 -14.07 5.01 -6.25
C MET A 288 -13.11 4.08 -6.95
N VAL A 289 -12.07 4.64 -7.55
CA VAL A 289 -10.95 3.88 -8.10
C VAL A 289 -9.98 3.54 -6.99
N VAL A 290 -9.53 2.28 -6.94
CA VAL A 290 -8.51 1.78 -6.03
C VAL A 290 -7.15 1.80 -6.72
N LEU A 291 -6.22 2.57 -6.16
CA LEU A 291 -4.91 2.86 -6.74
C LEU A 291 -3.78 2.45 -5.78
N ASN A 292 -2.58 2.22 -6.32
CA ASN A 292 -1.38 2.09 -5.49
C ASN A 292 -1.06 3.36 -4.71
N ASP A 293 -0.62 3.17 -3.47
CA ASP A 293 -0.23 4.25 -2.59
C ASP A 293 1.18 4.79 -2.92
N ILE A 294 1.25 5.67 -3.91
CA ILE A 294 2.46 6.40 -4.31
C ILE A 294 2.25 7.92 -4.20
N CYS A 295 3.35 8.66 -3.97
CA CYS A 295 3.29 10.09 -3.74
C CYS A 295 3.15 10.82 -5.07
N GLU A 296 2.17 11.72 -5.19
CA GLU A 296 1.92 12.40 -6.45
C GLU A 296 3.09 13.26 -6.95
N LYS A 297 3.93 13.76 -6.02
CA LYS A 297 5.06 14.64 -6.37
C LYS A 297 6.31 13.89 -6.80
N CYS A 298 6.54 12.69 -6.29
CA CYS A 298 7.79 11.94 -6.52
C CYS A 298 7.58 10.55 -7.11
N SER A 299 6.34 10.16 -7.41
CA SER A 299 5.96 8.89 -8.06
C SER A 299 6.47 7.62 -7.36
N GLU A 300 6.79 7.71 -6.07
CA GLU A 300 7.32 6.63 -5.25
C GLU A 300 6.71 6.66 -3.85
N VAL A 301 6.88 5.59 -3.09
CA VAL A 301 6.58 5.58 -1.65
C VAL A 301 7.68 6.36 -0.92
N CYS A 302 7.37 7.58 -0.50
CA CYS A 302 8.33 8.45 0.19
C CYS A 302 7.94 8.71 1.65
N ILE A 303 8.80 9.46 2.36
CA ILE A 303 8.64 9.75 3.78
C ILE A 303 7.26 10.34 4.09
N SER A 304 6.74 11.24 3.24
CA SER A 304 5.42 11.86 3.48
C SER A 304 4.29 10.83 3.50
N ILE A 305 4.34 9.79 2.66
CA ILE A 305 3.36 8.70 2.67
C ILE A 305 3.48 7.91 3.97
N HIS A 306 4.69 7.50 4.33
CA HIS A 306 4.90 6.74 5.55
C HIS A 306 4.46 7.52 6.79
N THR A 307 4.62 8.85 6.81
CA THR A 307 4.08 9.70 7.87
C THR A 307 2.54 9.68 7.86
N GLN A 308 1.90 9.84 6.70
CA GLN A 308 0.43 9.78 6.57
C GLN A 308 -0.16 8.43 7.03
N ARG A 309 0.55 7.31 6.79
CA ARG A 309 0.14 5.98 7.26
C ARG A 309 0.18 5.85 8.78
N ASN A 310 1.20 6.43 9.41
CA ASN A 310 1.46 6.26 10.84
C ASN A 310 0.75 7.30 11.72
N PHE A 311 0.44 8.47 11.18
CA PHE A 311 -0.14 9.58 11.93
C PHE A 311 -1.46 10.02 11.30
N LYS A 312 -2.57 9.64 11.94
CA LYS A 312 -3.95 9.80 11.43
C LYS A 312 -4.39 11.24 11.10
N ASN A 313 -3.59 12.28 11.31
CA ASN A 313 -3.92 13.68 11.00
C ASN A 313 -2.69 14.60 10.79
N TRP A 314 -1.49 14.06 10.55
CA TRP A 314 -0.27 14.83 10.83
C TRP A 314 0.89 14.61 9.83
N THR A 315 1.58 15.68 9.44
CA THR A 315 2.67 15.68 8.42
C THR A 315 4.09 15.69 9.00
N SER A 316 4.27 15.93 10.29
CA SER A 316 5.53 15.84 11.07
C SER A 316 5.54 14.71 12.12
N GLU A 317 6.67 14.48 12.78
CA GLU A 317 6.81 13.40 13.77
C GLU A 317 6.17 13.77 15.13
N TRP A 318 5.49 12.83 15.79
CA TRP A 318 5.24 12.94 17.24
C TRP A 318 6.47 12.49 18.02
N ILE A 319 7.02 13.38 18.83
CA ILE A 319 8.24 13.12 19.61
C ILE A 319 7.83 12.91 21.07
N PRO A 320 7.98 11.70 21.62
CA PRO A 320 7.69 11.45 23.03
C PRO A 320 8.51 12.39 23.92
N TYR A 321 7.85 13.08 24.86
CA TYR A 321 8.48 14.12 25.67
C TYR A 321 9.62 13.58 26.54
N ASP A 322 9.53 12.34 27.00
CA ASP A 322 10.56 11.62 27.77
C ASP A 322 11.86 11.37 26.98
N ARG A 323 11.83 11.53 25.65
CA ARG A 323 13.01 11.45 24.78
C ARG A 323 13.74 12.80 24.64
N LEU A 324 13.21 13.86 25.25
CA LEU A 324 13.76 15.21 25.25
C LEU A 324 14.25 15.55 26.66
N ASP A 325 15.57 15.58 26.88
CA ASP A 325 16.13 16.14 28.13
C ASP A 325 16.06 17.66 28.05
N THR A 326 14.92 18.22 28.50
CA THR A 326 14.61 19.64 28.36
C THR A 326 15.29 20.48 29.45
N TYR A 327 15.69 21.69 29.07
CA TYR A 327 16.16 22.72 29.99
C TYR A 327 15.76 24.10 29.46
N ILE A 328 15.60 25.04 30.39
CA ILE A 328 15.23 26.42 30.06
C ILE A 328 16.50 27.17 29.68
N ALA A 329 16.50 27.80 28.51
CA ALA A 329 17.66 28.57 28.02
C ALA A 329 17.51 30.08 28.23
N GLU A 330 16.28 30.59 28.19
CA GLU A 330 15.95 32.03 28.29
C GLU A 330 14.70 32.21 29.19
N ASP A 331 14.78 33.14 30.16
CA ASP A 331 13.69 33.49 31.10
C ASP A 331 13.14 34.90 30.83
N ASP A 332 12.80 35.11 29.57
CA ASP A 332 12.06 36.27 29.10
C ASP A 332 10.60 36.00 29.43
N LYS A 333 10.01 36.77 30.37
CA LYS A 333 8.62 36.59 30.85
C LYS A 333 7.52 36.57 29.77
N ILE A 334 7.84 36.74 28.48
CA ILE A 334 6.88 36.90 27.38
C ILE A 334 6.99 35.78 26.32
N ASP A 335 8.17 35.20 26.07
CA ASP A 335 8.35 34.13 25.06
C ASP A 335 9.41 33.12 25.52
N ARG A 336 9.02 32.20 26.43
CA ARG A 336 9.94 31.21 26.98
C ARG A 336 10.41 30.22 25.92
N VAL A 337 11.70 30.25 25.57
CA VAL A 337 12.33 29.30 24.64
C VAL A 337 12.93 28.15 25.43
N TYR A 338 12.48 26.93 25.13
CA TYR A 338 13.03 25.71 25.72
C TYR A 338 14.07 25.11 24.79
N ARG A 339 15.08 24.48 25.35
CA ARG A 339 16.05 23.67 24.59
C ARG A 339 16.04 22.26 25.13
N ALA A 340 16.38 21.31 24.27
CA ALA A 340 16.44 19.91 24.68
C ALA A 340 17.54 19.16 23.95
N ASN A 341 18.09 18.16 24.62
CA ASN A 341 18.83 17.09 23.95
C ASN A 341 17.84 15.99 23.55
N TRP A 342 17.71 15.75 22.24
CA TRP A 342 16.84 14.71 21.69
C TRP A 342 17.63 13.43 21.43
N ILE A 343 17.35 12.40 22.24
CA ILE A 343 18.12 11.15 22.26
C ILE A 343 18.00 10.37 20.93
N ASP A 344 16.79 10.30 20.38
CA ASP A 344 16.51 9.44 19.22
C ASP A 344 17.04 10.02 17.90
N GLY A 345 17.08 11.35 17.77
CA GLY A 345 17.43 12.06 16.55
C GLY A 345 16.34 11.98 15.45
N CYS A 346 16.62 12.61 14.31
CA CYS A 346 15.67 12.75 13.21
C CYS A 346 15.37 11.42 12.50
N ILE A 347 14.13 11.23 12.06
CA ILE A 347 13.80 10.21 11.06
C ILE A 347 14.56 10.49 9.76
N TRP A 348 15.25 9.47 9.24
CA TRP A 348 15.99 9.53 7.98
C TRP A 348 15.25 8.81 6.84
N TYR A 349 15.00 7.50 6.97
CA TYR A 349 14.24 6.73 5.98
C TYR A 349 13.58 5.51 6.61
N TRP A 350 12.55 4.99 5.93
CA TRP A 350 11.88 3.76 6.34
C TRP A 350 12.64 2.53 5.84
N ASN A 351 12.98 1.60 6.73
CA ASN A 351 13.62 0.36 6.35
C ASN A 351 12.58 -0.75 6.13
N ASN A 352 12.31 -1.09 4.86
CA ASN A 352 11.36 -2.13 4.47
C ASN A 352 11.68 -3.53 5.02
N LYS A 353 12.95 -3.85 5.29
CA LYS A 353 13.33 -5.18 5.84
C LYS A 353 12.94 -5.30 7.31
N ASN A 354 13.13 -4.24 8.08
CA ASN A 354 12.91 -4.25 9.53
C ASN A 354 11.55 -3.63 9.92
N GLN A 355 10.79 -3.12 8.95
CA GLN A 355 9.52 -2.41 9.17
C GLN A 355 9.62 -1.34 10.27
N ASN A 356 10.71 -0.56 10.23
CA ASN A 356 10.97 0.49 11.22
C ASN A 356 11.75 1.66 10.61
N TRP A 357 11.60 2.83 11.21
CA TRP A 357 12.32 4.05 10.83
C TRP A 357 13.79 3.99 11.24
N LYS A 358 14.67 4.26 10.30
CA LYS A 358 16.07 4.57 10.60
C LYS A 358 16.19 6.04 10.95
N ARG A 359 16.92 6.32 12.03
CA ARG A 359 17.17 7.66 12.53
C ARG A 359 18.62 8.08 12.31
N THR A 360 18.82 9.38 12.21
CA THR A 360 20.13 10.05 12.14
C THR A 360 20.22 11.09 13.24
N ASP A 361 21.43 11.54 13.56
CA ASP A 361 21.68 12.64 14.50
C ASP A 361 21.19 12.33 15.92
N GLN A 362 21.52 11.13 16.45
CA GLN A 362 21.20 10.81 17.85
C GLN A 362 21.88 11.80 18.82
N ASN A 363 21.18 12.12 19.90
CA ASN A 363 21.61 13.12 20.89
C ASN A 363 21.83 14.52 20.28
N MET A 364 20.93 14.92 19.38
CA MET A 364 20.97 16.25 18.78
C MET A 364 20.28 17.29 19.65
N PHE A 365 20.78 18.52 19.61
CA PHE A 365 20.15 19.66 20.27
C PHE A 365 19.01 20.21 19.42
N VAL A 366 17.88 20.47 20.07
CA VAL A 366 16.66 21.02 19.46
C VAL A 366 16.11 22.15 20.31
N THR A 367 15.36 23.05 19.66
CA THR A 367 14.64 24.13 20.32
C THR A 367 13.16 23.78 20.36
N LEU A 368 12.50 24.00 21.50
CA LEU A 368 11.06 23.82 21.65
C LEU A 368 10.37 25.18 21.84
N LYS A 369 9.31 25.41 21.05
CA LYS A 369 8.46 26.60 21.18
C LYS A 369 7.02 26.18 21.49
N ILE A 370 6.41 26.81 22.49
CA ILE A 370 5.01 26.53 22.88
C ILE A 370 4.05 26.99 21.78
N LEU A 371 3.05 26.15 21.51
CA LEU A 371 1.94 26.45 20.62
C LEU A 371 0.75 27.00 21.42
N ASN A 372 0.74 28.31 21.64
CA ASN A 372 -0.40 28.96 22.30
C ASN A 372 -1.62 28.96 21.35
N ASN A 373 -2.68 28.25 21.74
CA ASN A 373 -4.00 28.13 21.07
C ASN A 373 -4.01 27.37 19.71
N PRO A 374 -4.79 26.28 19.55
CA PRO A 374 -4.72 25.40 18.38
C PRO A 374 -5.38 25.92 17.08
N GLU A 375 -6.16 27.01 17.11
CA GLU A 375 -6.99 27.41 15.96
C GLU A 375 -6.26 27.92 14.70
N SER A 376 -4.93 27.96 14.66
CA SER A 376 -4.21 27.89 13.37
C SER A 376 -2.75 27.52 13.56
N ILE A 377 -2.49 26.29 14.00
CA ILE A 377 -1.13 25.71 14.05
C ILE A 377 -0.44 25.86 12.67
N THR A 378 -1.16 25.64 11.58
CA THR A 378 -0.63 25.72 10.20
C THR A 378 -0.10 27.11 9.82
N SER A 379 -0.83 28.19 10.15
CA SER A 379 -0.39 29.55 9.80
C SER A 379 0.79 30.02 10.67
N LYS A 380 0.85 29.58 11.94
CA LYS A 380 2.00 29.82 12.83
C LYS A 380 3.23 29.01 12.42
N LEU A 381 3.07 27.72 12.10
CA LEU A 381 4.16 26.87 11.62
C LEU A 381 4.80 27.44 10.35
N ASN A 382 4.01 27.91 9.38
CA ASN A 382 4.54 28.53 8.17
C ASN A 382 5.33 29.83 8.44
N LYS A 383 5.00 30.58 9.51
CA LYS A 383 5.78 31.75 9.93
C LYS A 383 7.06 31.36 10.71
N ILE A 384 6.98 30.33 11.55
CA ILE A 384 8.10 29.81 12.35
C ILE A 384 9.13 29.08 11.47
N ALA A 385 8.72 28.47 10.35
CA ALA A 385 9.54 27.65 9.49
C ALA A 385 10.56 28.41 8.61
N ILE A 386 10.52 29.74 8.56
CA ILE A 386 11.36 30.56 7.63
C ILE A 386 12.58 31.16 8.34
N PRO A 387 12.98 30.57 9.47
CA PRO A 387 14.35 30.07 9.48
C PRO A 387 14.52 28.64 9.99
N HIS A 388 13.52 28.11 10.71
CA HIS A 388 13.69 26.85 11.42
C HIS A 388 13.19 25.63 10.64
N LYS A 389 14.01 24.58 10.60
CA LYS A 389 13.56 23.25 10.20
C LYS A 389 12.70 22.65 11.31
N VAL A 390 11.45 22.33 11.00
CA VAL A 390 10.52 21.66 11.92
C VAL A 390 10.75 20.15 11.86
N TYR A 391 11.01 19.53 13.02
CA TYR A 391 11.17 18.07 13.14
C TYR A 391 9.88 17.38 13.55
N GLY A 392 9.16 17.95 14.50
CA GLY A 392 7.98 17.30 15.08
C GLY A 392 7.28 18.17 16.10
N ILE A 393 6.33 17.58 16.81
CA ILE A 393 5.66 18.17 17.97
C ILE A 393 5.71 17.20 19.14
N THR A 394 5.76 17.76 20.34
CA THR A 394 5.68 17.03 21.60
C THR A 394 4.62 17.68 22.49
N GLN A 395 4.25 17.01 23.58
CA GLN A 395 3.40 17.56 24.62
C GLN A 395 4.05 17.34 25.97
N ASP A 396 4.18 18.44 26.71
CA ASP A 396 4.63 18.39 28.09
C ASP A 396 3.58 17.65 28.96
N PRO A 397 3.94 16.54 29.62
CA PRO A 397 2.99 15.77 30.43
C PRO A 397 2.53 16.53 31.69
N GLU A 398 3.30 17.49 32.20
CA GLU A 398 2.98 18.28 33.39
C GLU A 398 2.11 19.48 33.01
N THR A 399 2.57 20.32 32.08
CA THR A 399 1.86 21.56 31.72
C THR A 399 0.74 21.34 30.70
N LYS A 400 0.70 20.18 30.04
CA LYS A 400 -0.21 19.83 28.92
C LYS A 400 -0.05 20.70 27.67
N ASN A 401 0.95 21.58 27.63
CA ASN A 401 1.24 22.43 26.49
C ASN A 401 1.84 21.63 25.34
N TYR A 402 1.35 21.87 24.13
CA TYR A 402 1.97 21.37 22.90
C TYR A 402 3.14 22.27 22.51
N MET A 403 4.24 21.65 22.08
CA MET A 403 5.45 22.35 21.67
C MET A 403 5.96 21.84 20.34
N VAL A 404 6.39 22.76 19.46
CA VAL A 404 7.06 22.40 18.21
C VAL A 404 8.55 22.18 18.44
N VAL A 405 9.08 21.07 17.90
CA VAL A 405 10.48 20.69 17.95
C VAL A 405 11.17 21.19 16.67
N LEU A 406 12.15 22.06 16.85
CA LEU A 406 12.83 22.79 15.79
C LEU A 406 14.34 22.52 15.81
N ASN A 407 15.01 22.77 14.69
CA ASN A 407 16.47 22.86 14.67
C ASN A 407 16.98 23.96 15.59
N ASP A 408 18.09 23.64 16.25
CA ASP A 408 18.76 24.53 17.19
C ASP A 408 19.69 25.51 16.45
N ILE A 409 19.12 26.65 16.03
CA ILE A 409 19.83 27.76 15.36
C ILE A 409 19.60 29.07 16.11
N CYS A 410 20.55 30.01 15.96
CA CYS A 410 20.51 31.31 16.62
C CYS A 410 19.56 32.22 15.86
N GLU A 411 18.58 32.82 16.54
CA GLU A 411 17.60 33.71 15.90
C GLU A 411 18.25 34.94 15.26
N LYS A 412 19.31 35.47 15.89
CA LYS A 412 20.04 36.65 15.38
C LYS A 412 20.90 36.35 14.16
N CYS A 413 21.54 35.19 14.13
CA CYS A 413 22.49 34.81 13.07
C CYS A 413 21.83 34.01 11.95
N ASN A 414 20.67 33.42 12.21
CA ASN A 414 20.03 32.42 11.36
C ASN A 414 20.93 31.21 11.03
N GLU A 415 21.86 30.89 11.93
CA GLU A 415 22.81 29.80 11.80
C GLU A 415 23.30 29.36 13.18
N MET A 416 24.10 28.29 13.21
CA MET A 416 24.76 27.84 14.42
C MET A 416 25.91 28.80 14.77
N CYS A 417 25.91 29.35 15.97
CA CYS A 417 26.94 30.28 16.43
C CYS A 417 27.41 29.93 17.86
N ILE A 418 28.48 30.59 18.30
CA ILE A 418 29.12 30.36 19.60
C ILE A 418 28.15 30.54 20.78
N SER A 419 27.25 31.53 20.74
CA SER A 419 26.23 31.72 21.79
C SER A 419 25.38 30.44 22.02
N ILE A 420 25.00 29.72 20.95
CA ILE A 420 24.27 28.45 21.07
C ILE A 420 25.10 27.39 21.82
N HIS A 421 26.39 27.28 21.49
CA HIS A 421 27.27 26.32 22.14
C HIS A 421 27.45 26.63 23.64
N PHE A 422 27.49 27.91 24.01
CA PHE A 422 27.49 28.32 25.41
C PHE A 422 26.17 27.95 26.10
N GLN A 423 25.03 28.24 25.48
CA GLN A 423 23.70 27.89 26.02
C GLN A 423 23.55 26.38 26.30
N ARG A 424 24.20 25.52 25.52
CA ARG A 424 24.22 24.06 25.76
C ARG A 424 24.97 23.65 27.04
N ASN A 425 25.90 24.47 27.51
CA ASN A 425 26.70 24.22 28.70
C ASN A 425 26.19 24.91 29.97
N PHE A 426 25.15 25.74 29.90
CA PHE A 426 24.64 26.49 31.07
C PHE A 426 24.25 25.59 32.23
N LYS A 427 23.66 24.41 31.96
CA LYS A 427 23.32 23.41 32.99
C LYS A 427 24.54 22.88 33.76
N ASN A 428 25.73 22.93 33.14
CA ASN A 428 26.98 22.40 33.70
C ASN A 428 27.84 23.48 34.36
N TRP A 429 27.56 24.77 34.11
CA TRP A 429 28.34 25.91 34.60
C TRP A 429 27.52 26.74 35.58
N THR A 430 27.55 26.33 36.86
CA THR A 430 26.95 27.11 37.94
C THR A 430 27.98 27.39 39.03
N SER A 431 27.98 28.64 39.49
CA SER A 431 28.71 29.11 40.67
C SER A 431 27.97 28.83 41.98
N GLY A 432 26.72 28.37 41.90
CA GLY A 432 25.79 28.35 43.04
C GLY A 432 25.20 29.72 43.39
N ASN A 433 25.52 30.78 42.64
CA ASN A 433 24.95 32.12 42.77
C ASN A 433 24.29 32.57 41.46
N ASN A 434 22.97 32.74 41.48
CA ASN A 434 22.18 33.06 40.29
C ASN A 434 22.57 34.39 39.63
N ASP A 435 22.99 35.40 40.39
CA ASP A 435 23.35 36.71 39.85
C ASP A 435 24.69 36.66 39.10
N ILE A 436 25.65 35.90 39.65
CA ILE A 436 26.96 35.67 39.01
C ILE A 436 26.78 34.81 37.75
N ASP A 437 25.99 33.74 37.86
CA ASP A 437 25.70 32.85 36.72
C ASP A 437 25.03 33.63 35.60
N LYS A 438 24.03 34.47 35.93
CA LYS A 438 23.37 35.35 34.96
C LYS A 438 24.35 36.33 34.32
N PHE A 439 25.22 36.97 35.09
CA PHE A 439 26.21 37.90 34.53
C PHE A 439 27.15 37.21 33.54
N ILE A 440 27.66 36.03 33.88
CA ILE A 440 28.51 35.24 32.99
C ILE A 440 27.74 34.86 31.72
N GLN A 441 26.51 34.37 31.86
CA GLN A 441 25.64 34.00 30.74
C GLN A 441 25.36 35.20 29.83
N ASP A 442 25.05 36.37 30.37
CA ASP A 442 24.81 37.60 29.59
C ASP A 442 26.01 37.94 28.68
N THR A 443 27.24 37.79 29.18
CA THR A 443 28.45 38.01 28.36
C THR A 443 28.64 36.96 27.27
N GLN A 444 28.19 35.72 27.48
CA GLN A 444 28.28 34.61 26.52
C GLN A 444 27.20 34.71 25.44
N LEU A 445 25.98 35.08 25.85
CA LEU A 445 24.82 35.27 24.98
C LEU A 445 25.06 36.37 23.95
N SER A 446 25.86 37.39 24.30
CA SER A 446 26.20 38.48 23.39
C SER A 446 27.13 38.10 22.23
N LYS A 447 27.65 36.85 22.18
CA LYS A 447 28.72 36.43 21.26
C LYS A 447 28.20 35.64 20.06
N HIS A 448 28.43 36.21 18.89
CA HIS A 448 27.96 35.66 17.62
C HIS A 448 29.07 35.50 16.58
N THR A 449 30.33 35.63 16.98
CA THR A 449 31.52 35.47 16.13
C THR A 449 32.08 34.05 16.22
N SER A 450 32.91 33.65 15.25
CA SER A 450 33.55 32.32 15.22
C SER A 450 34.68 32.13 16.24
N TRP A 451 35.15 33.22 16.85
CA TRP A 451 36.12 33.22 17.94
C TRP A 451 35.50 33.82 19.19
N VAL A 452 35.74 33.19 20.33
CA VAL A 452 35.38 33.70 21.64
C VAL A 452 36.34 34.82 22.00
N GLN A 453 35.85 36.05 21.99
CA GLN A 453 36.57 37.21 22.52
C GLN A 453 35.71 37.88 23.58
N ASN A 454 36.30 38.17 24.74
CA ASN A 454 35.66 38.93 25.83
C ASN A 454 34.34 38.29 26.33
N ALA A 455 34.25 36.96 26.34
CA ALA A 455 33.18 36.21 27.00
C ALA A 455 33.73 35.65 28.30
N LEU A 456 33.00 35.78 29.39
CA LEU A 456 33.42 35.19 30.66
C LEU A 456 33.17 33.68 30.64
N GLU A 457 34.03 32.91 31.28
CA GLU A 457 33.77 31.49 31.58
C GLU A 457 33.90 31.25 33.08
N TRP A 458 33.08 30.34 33.60
CA TRP A 458 33.23 29.89 34.98
C TRP A 458 34.42 28.93 35.08
N ILE A 459 35.36 29.23 35.98
CA ILE A 459 36.54 28.41 36.22
C ILE A 459 36.39 27.72 37.58
N PRO A 460 36.19 26.38 37.60
CA PRO A 460 36.20 25.62 38.84
C PRO A 460 37.52 25.79 39.59
N TYR A 461 37.45 25.98 40.91
CA TYR A 461 38.63 26.31 41.72
C TYR A 461 39.71 25.22 41.70
N ASP A 462 39.32 23.95 41.53
CA ASP A 462 40.23 22.80 41.38
C ASP A 462 41.06 22.83 40.08
N LYS A 463 40.72 23.71 39.14
CA LYS A 463 41.49 23.96 37.91
C LYS A 463 42.60 25.01 38.09
N LEU A 464 42.68 25.62 39.27
CA LEU A 464 43.64 26.66 39.62
C LEU A 464 44.67 26.14 40.64
N ASN A 465 45.92 26.03 40.20
CA ASN A 465 47.05 25.73 41.08
C ASN A 465 47.63 27.03 41.65
N LYS A 466 47.28 27.35 42.91
CA LYS A 466 47.61 28.62 43.55
C LYS A 466 49.09 28.74 43.92
N TYR A 467 49.68 29.89 43.63
CA TYR A 467 50.96 30.36 44.18
C TYR A 467 50.69 31.66 44.96
N ILE A 468 51.15 31.75 46.21
CA ILE A 468 51.07 33.00 46.96
C ILE A 468 52.31 33.81 46.63
N VAL A 469 52.13 35.03 46.14
CA VAL A 469 53.15 36.07 46.18
C VAL A 469 52.71 37.03 47.28
N GLU A 470 53.40 37.02 48.42
CA GLU A 470 53.25 38.08 49.42
C GLU A 470 54.08 39.27 48.92
N ASP A 471 53.41 40.40 48.70
CA ASP A 471 54.06 41.70 48.70
C ASP A 471 53.39 42.58 49.76
N ASP A 472 54.21 43.36 50.45
CA ASP A 472 53.86 44.05 51.67
C ASP A 472 52.78 45.12 51.45
N GLU A 473 51.84 45.16 52.40
CA GLU A 473 50.94 46.27 52.72
C GLU A 473 50.09 46.88 51.58
N LEU A 474 49.01 46.18 51.17
CA LEU A 474 47.60 46.65 51.23
C LEU A 474 46.63 45.94 50.28
N ASP A 475 47.10 45.08 49.37
CA ASP A 475 46.23 44.24 48.53
C ASP A 475 46.88 42.87 48.29
N LYS A 476 46.33 41.80 48.88
CA LYS A 476 46.82 40.43 48.62
C LYS A 476 46.52 40.06 47.16
N MET A 477 47.52 40.13 46.28
CA MET A 477 47.41 39.68 44.90
C MET A 477 47.72 38.18 44.82
N TYR A 478 46.72 37.37 44.49
CA TYR A 478 46.91 35.93 44.33
C TYR A 478 47.22 35.61 42.87
N ILE A 479 48.20 34.75 42.61
CA ILE A 479 48.49 34.25 41.26
C ILE A 479 48.18 32.74 41.25
N ALA A 480 47.59 32.24 40.17
CA ALA A 480 47.35 30.82 40.00
C ALA A 480 47.74 30.37 38.60
N ASN A 481 48.23 29.14 38.48
CA ASN A 481 48.35 28.48 37.19
C ASN A 481 47.00 27.85 36.84
N TRP A 482 46.41 28.27 35.72
CA TRP A 482 45.17 27.73 35.18
C TRP A 482 45.46 26.67 34.11
N ILE A 483 45.12 25.43 34.44
CA ILE A 483 45.53 24.25 33.65
C ILE A 483 44.80 24.19 32.30
N ASP A 484 43.51 24.53 32.28
CA ASP A 484 42.68 24.34 31.10
C ASP A 484 42.94 25.42 30.02
N GLY A 485 43.31 26.64 30.41
CA GLY A 485 43.50 27.80 29.52
C GLY A 485 42.19 28.37 28.96
N CYS A 486 42.24 29.49 28.24
CA CYS A 486 41.07 30.22 27.74
C CYS A 486 40.33 29.48 26.62
N ILE A 487 39.00 29.48 26.62
CA ILE A 487 38.20 29.04 25.46
C ILE A 487 38.44 29.96 24.26
N CYS A 488 38.69 29.38 23.09
CA CYS A 488 38.93 30.12 21.84
C CYS A 488 37.82 29.94 20.79
N TYR A 489 37.40 28.71 20.47
CA TYR A 489 36.32 28.44 19.52
C TYR A 489 35.74 27.04 19.72
N TRP A 490 34.57 26.79 19.13
CA TRP A 490 33.93 25.48 19.16
C TRP A 490 34.41 24.57 18.02
N ASN A 491 34.87 23.35 18.34
CA ASN A 491 35.28 22.39 17.32
C ASN A 491 34.14 21.43 16.98
N ASN A 492 33.53 21.62 15.80
CA ASN A 492 32.43 20.79 15.30
C ASN A 492 32.78 19.30 15.10
N LYS A 493 34.06 18.95 14.85
CA LYS A 493 34.46 17.55 14.67
C LYS A 493 34.48 16.79 15.99
N ASN A 494 34.95 17.45 17.04
CA ASN A 494 35.11 16.84 18.36
C ASN A 494 33.96 17.15 19.32
N GLN A 495 33.00 18.00 18.89
CA GLN A 495 31.90 18.51 19.71
C GLN A 495 32.37 19.03 21.08
N ASN A 496 33.45 19.81 21.08
CA ASN A 496 34.04 20.36 22.31
C ASN A 496 34.72 21.71 22.05
N TRP A 497 34.88 22.51 23.11
CA TRP A 497 35.62 23.76 23.09
C TRP A 497 37.11 23.52 22.90
N LYS A 498 37.71 24.27 21.98
CA LYS A 498 39.16 24.40 21.91
C LYS A 498 39.60 25.47 22.88
N ARG A 499 40.72 25.21 23.54
CA ARG A 499 41.36 26.11 24.49
C ARG A 499 42.74 26.48 24.00
N ILE A 500 43.16 27.71 24.31
CA ILE A 500 44.51 28.24 24.09
C ILE A 500 45.15 28.54 25.44
N ASP A 501 46.47 28.73 25.46
CA ASP A 501 47.21 29.17 26.66
C ASP A 501 47.02 28.24 27.87
N GLN A 502 47.08 26.93 27.63
CA GLN A 502 47.06 25.92 28.68
C GLN A 502 48.24 26.12 29.63
N ASN A 503 47.98 26.00 30.94
CA ASN A 503 48.93 26.27 32.01
C ASN A 503 49.40 27.74 32.09
N MET A 504 48.53 28.69 31.76
CA MET A 504 48.82 30.12 31.91
C MET A 504 48.71 30.59 33.36
N PHE A 505 49.50 31.58 33.74
CA PHE A 505 49.38 32.25 35.03
C PHE A 505 48.30 33.34 34.97
N VAL A 506 47.38 33.32 35.93
CA VAL A 506 46.29 34.28 36.08
C VAL A 506 46.35 34.95 37.45
N THR A 507 45.96 36.22 37.50
CA THR A 507 45.80 36.95 38.77
C THR A 507 44.38 36.79 39.29
N LEU A 508 44.22 36.38 40.54
CA LEU A 508 42.94 36.25 41.22
C LEU A 508 42.71 37.44 42.14
N LYS A 509 41.54 38.07 42.01
CA LYS A 509 41.06 39.13 42.90
C LYS A 509 39.87 38.62 43.70
N ILE A 510 39.91 38.78 45.03
CA ILE A 510 38.79 38.43 45.89
C ILE A 510 37.71 39.52 45.77
N LEU A 511 36.47 39.09 45.56
CA LEU A 511 35.30 39.96 45.58
C LEU A 511 34.57 39.77 46.91
N ASN A 512 34.66 40.75 47.82
CA ASN A 512 34.13 40.65 49.18
C ASN A 512 32.61 40.90 49.27
N ASN A 513 31.98 41.45 48.22
CA ASN A 513 30.53 41.64 48.12
C ASN A 513 30.06 41.55 46.64
N PRO A 514 29.03 40.76 46.30
CA PRO A 514 28.46 40.73 44.95
C PRO A 514 27.90 42.08 44.48
N GLY A 515 27.45 42.92 45.41
CA GLY A 515 26.85 44.23 45.14
C GLY A 515 27.83 45.35 44.75
N GLU A 516 29.14 45.14 44.86
CA GLU A 516 30.16 46.11 44.39
C GLU A 516 30.49 45.98 42.90
N MET A 517 29.91 45.01 42.19
CA MET A 517 29.94 44.98 40.74
C MET A 517 29.12 46.15 40.19
N GLY A 518 29.75 47.32 40.08
CA GLY A 518 29.35 48.33 39.12
C GLY A 518 29.53 47.75 37.71
N PHE A 519 28.55 46.96 37.25
CA PHE A 519 28.55 46.20 35.99
C PHE A 519 28.72 47.07 34.72
N SER A 520 28.89 48.39 34.85
CA SER A 520 29.08 49.37 33.78
C SER A 520 30.54 49.83 33.57
N LYS A 521 31.52 49.30 34.31
CA LYS A 521 32.91 49.81 34.29
C LYS A 521 34.02 48.75 34.19
N MET A 522 33.78 47.57 33.63
CA MET A 522 34.89 46.72 33.18
C MET A 522 35.13 46.98 31.70
N ASP A 523 36.12 47.83 31.43
CA ASP A 523 36.59 48.14 30.08
C ASP A 523 37.50 47.01 29.60
N PHE A 524 36.99 46.15 28.72
CA PHE A 524 37.72 45.01 28.15
C PHE A 524 38.52 45.38 26.89
N SER A 525 38.77 46.67 26.65
CA SER A 525 39.67 47.10 25.59
C SER A 525 41.10 47.22 26.09
N GLN A 526 41.89 46.15 25.99
CA GLN A 526 43.23 46.17 25.40
C GLN A 526 43.66 44.75 25.00
N PRO A 527 44.50 44.61 23.95
CA PRO A 527 44.63 43.39 23.14
C PRO A 527 45.19 42.17 23.85
#